data_AF-A0A2U0H7G8-F1
#
_entry.id   AF-A0A2U0H7G8-F1
#
_cell.length_a   1.000
_cell.length_b   1.000
_cell.length_c   1.000
_cell.angle_alpha   90.00
_cell.angle_beta   90.00
_cell.angle_gamma   90.00
#
_symmetry.space_group_name_H-M   'P 1'
#
loop_
_entity.id
_entity.type
_entity.pdbx_description
1 polymer ?
#
loop_
_entity_poly.entity_id
_entity_poly.type
_entity_poly.pdbx_seq_one_letter_code
_entity_poly.pdbx_strand_id
1 'polypeptide(L)'
;MESGVGDRSKLLFNNTHMLSVAEAIGAGEGVVDSKSLQNRLGLRQSAVQRILVALEGVGLMERLDRQARTEPIRFRRVTHPFWEAALELARA
;
A
#
# COMPACT_ATOMS: atom_id res chain seq x y z
N MET A 1 2.31 0.57 26.88
CA MET A 1 1.27 0.15 25.92
C MET A 1 1.96 0.05 24.58
N GLU A 2 2.23 -1.16 24.10
CA GLU A 2 2.68 -1.35 22.72
C GLU A 2 1.51 -0.98 21.81
N SER A 3 1.66 0.15 21.11
CA SER A 3 0.70 0.63 20.11
C SER A 3 0.78 -0.30 18.92
N GLY A 4 -0.32 -0.96 18.54
CA GLY A 4 -0.32 -1.90 17.41
C GLY A 4 -0.06 -1.19 16.08
N VAL A 5 0.25 -1.95 15.02
CA VAL A 5 0.56 -1.37 13.70
C VAL A 5 -0.55 -0.42 13.19
N GLY A 6 -1.81 -0.75 13.51
CA GLY A 6 -2.96 0.06 13.15
C GLY A 6 -3.02 1.40 13.86
N ASP A 7 -2.62 1.45 15.14
CA ASP A 7 -2.59 2.67 15.94
C ASP A 7 -1.48 3.61 15.46
N ARG A 8 -0.28 3.08 15.22
CA ARG A 8 0.82 3.84 14.61
C ARG A 8 0.45 4.36 13.23
N SER A 9 -0.16 3.52 12.40
CA SER A 9 -0.63 3.91 11.08
C SER A 9 -1.66 5.03 11.16
N LYS A 10 -2.58 4.95 12.13
CA LYS A 10 -3.58 5.99 12.37
C LYS A 10 -2.94 7.30 12.83
N LEU A 11 -1.95 7.26 13.71
CA LEU A 11 -1.24 8.46 14.20
C LEU A 11 -0.44 9.16 13.10
N LEU A 12 0.30 8.41 12.28
CA LEU A 12 1.20 8.97 11.28
C LEU A 12 0.47 9.41 10.00
N PHE A 13 -0.53 8.64 9.57
CA PHE A 13 -1.15 8.81 8.24
C PHE A 13 -2.64 9.12 8.30
N ASN A 14 -3.21 9.29 9.50
CA ASN A 14 -4.66 9.38 9.72
C ASN A 14 -5.44 8.20 9.10
N ASN A 15 -4.78 7.06 8.86
CA ASN A 15 -5.33 5.89 8.20
C ASN A 15 -4.81 4.62 8.88
N THR A 16 -5.72 3.80 9.43
CA THR A 16 -5.38 2.59 10.20
C THR A 16 -4.68 1.50 9.38
N HIS A 17 -4.72 1.54 8.05
CA HIS A 17 -4.20 0.46 7.19
C HIS A 17 -3.01 0.87 6.32
N MET A 18 -2.60 2.14 6.32
CA MET A 18 -1.52 2.64 5.48
C MET A 18 -0.22 1.84 5.67
N LEU A 19 0.24 1.66 6.91
CA LEU A 19 1.47 0.93 7.18
C LEU A 19 1.41 -0.53 6.74
N SER A 20 0.32 -1.24 7.02
CA SER A 20 0.17 -2.64 6.61
C SER A 20 0.14 -2.80 5.08
N VAL A 21 -0.48 -1.85 4.37
CA VAL A 21 -0.47 -1.86 2.90
C VAL A 21 0.92 -1.51 2.38
N ALA A 22 1.59 -0.50 2.95
CA ALA A 22 2.93 -0.11 2.54
C ALA A 22 3.97 -1.19 2.81
N GLU A 23 3.87 -1.90 3.95
CA GLU A 23 4.68 -3.09 4.25
C GLU A 23 4.48 -4.18 3.20
N ALA A 24 3.23 -4.51 2.88
CA ALA A 24 2.92 -5.58 1.93
C ALA A 24 3.46 -5.27 0.52
N ILE A 25 3.40 -4.01 0.10
CA ILE A 25 3.97 -3.52 -1.16
C ILE A 25 5.51 -3.51 -1.08
N GLY A 26 6.06 -3.01 0.03
CA GLY A 26 7.48 -2.86 0.28
C GLY A 26 8.24 -4.19 0.28
N ALA A 27 7.62 -5.24 0.82
CA ALA A 27 8.19 -6.59 0.88
C ALA A 27 7.98 -7.42 -0.41
N GLY A 28 7.23 -6.91 -1.40
CA GLY A 28 6.92 -7.63 -2.64
C GLY A 28 7.82 -7.25 -3.83
N GLU A 29 7.58 -7.88 -4.98
CA GLU A 29 8.33 -7.68 -6.24
C GLU A 29 8.07 -6.33 -6.94
N GLY A 30 7.34 -5.42 -6.29
CA GLY A 30 7.14 -4.05 -6.76
C GLY A 30 5.98 -3.86 -7.75
N VAL A 31 5.44 -4.89 -8.41
CA VAL A 31 4.16 -4.77 -9.14
C VAL A 31 3.03 -5.33 -8.29
N VAL A 32 1.97 -4.54 -8.11
CA VAL A 32 0.81 -4.91 -7.31
C VAL A 32 -0.48 -4.58 -8.05
N ASP A 33 -1.46 -5.47 -7.94
CA ASP A 33 -2.84 -5.18 -8.30
C ASP A 33 -3.68 -5.06 -7.03
N SER A 34 -4.78 -4.31 -7.12
CA SER A 34 -5.57 -4.04 -5.92
C SER A 34 -6.27 -5.28 -5.39
N LYS A 35 -6.56 -6.30 -6.21
CA LYS A 35 -7.28 -7.51 -5.79
C LYS A 35 -6.37 -8.45 -5.01
N SER A 36 -5.12 -8.62 -5.44
CA SER A 36 -4.12 -9.37 -4.67
C SER A 36 -3.85 -8.74 -3.31
N LEU A 37 -3.71 -7.42 -3.23
CA LEU A 37 -3.54 -6.71 -1.95
C LEU A 37 -4.74 -6.84 -1.01
N GLN A 38 -5.97 -6.77 -1.53
CA GLN A 38 -7.18 -7.02 -0.73
C GLN A 38 -7.18 -8.41 -0.12
N ASN A 39 -6.95 -9.43 -0.94
CA ASN A 39 -6.96 -10.83 -0.51
C ASN A 39 -5.86 -11.09 0.52
N ARG A 40 -4.66 -10.57 0.28
CA ARG A 40 -3.50 -10.74 1.17
C ARG A 40 -3.71 -10.10 2.54
N LEU A 41 -4.38 -8.96 2.61
CA LEU A 41 -4.54 -8.19 3.84
C LEU A 41 -5.93 -8.31 4.48
N GLY A 42 -6.86 -9.04 3.86
CA GLY A 42 -8.25 -9.12 4.31
C GLY A 42 -8.99 -7.77 4.31
N LEU A 43 -8.54 -6.83 3.48
CA LEU A 43 -9.06 -5.45 3.45
C LEU A 43 -10.14 -5.27 2.39
N ARG A 44 -11.09 -4.37 2.67
CA ARG A 44 -12.09 -3.95 1.68
C ARG A 44 -11.43 -3.24 0.50
N GLN A 45 -11.97 -3.45 -0.70
CA GLN A 45 -11.51 -2.81 -1.94
C GLN A 45 -11.33 -1.30 -1.81
N SER A 46 -12.31 -0.61 -1.21
CA SER A 46 -12.30 0.84 -1.07
C SER A 46 -11.20 1.34 -0.14
N ALA A 47 -10.73 0.53 0.82
CA ALA A 47 -9.61 0.89 1.68
C ALA A 47 -8.28 0.81 0.91
N VAL A 48 -8.06 -0.31 0.22
CA VAL A 48 -6.85 -0.54 -0.59
C VAL A 48 -6.75 0.49 -1.73
N GLN A 49 -7.85 0.74 -2.45
CA GLN A 49 -7.88 1.71 -3.55
C GLN A 49 -7.53 3.13 -3.09
N ARG A 50 -8.09 3.59 -1.97
CA ARG A 50 -7.75 4.92 -1.43
C ARG A 50 -6.27 5.05 -1.10
N ILE A 51 -5.66 4.00 -0.55
CA ILE A 51 -4.23 3.99 -0.23
C ILE A 51 -3.39 3.99 -1.50
N LEU A 52 -3.69 3.14 -2.48
CA LEU A 52 -2.96 3.09 -3.74
C LEU A 52 -3.02 4.42 -4.50
N VAL A 53 -4.18 5.07 -4.54
CA VAL A 53 -4.35 6.40 -5.15
C VAL A 53 -3.57 7.46 -4.38
N ALA A 54 -3.55 7.40 -3.03
CA ALA A 54 -2.74 8.33 -2.24
C ALA A 54 -1.24 8.16 -2.52
N LEU A 55 -0.75 6.91 -2.56
CA LEU A 55 0.64 6.58 -2.86
C LEU A 55 1.03 6.99 -4.31
N GLU A 56 0.13 6.80 -5.27
CA GLU A 56 0.27 7.30 -6.64
C GLU A 56 0.34 8.83 -6.66
N GLY A 57 -0.57 9.50 -5.96
CA GLY A 57 -0.62 10.97 -5.90
C GLY A 57 0.62 11.63 -5.30
N VAL A 58 1.39 10.92 -4.46
CA VAL A 58 2.67 11.39 -3.91
C VAL A 58 3.89 10.83 -4.63
N GLY A 59 3.71 10.13 -5.76
CA GLY A 59 4.81 9.63 -6.60
C GLY A 59 5.55 8.40 -6.07
N LEU A 60 4.97 7.69 -5.09
CA LEU A 60 5.52 6.43 -4.59
C LEU A 60 5.13 5.23 -5.46
N MET A 61 4.06 5.37 -6.25
CA MET A 61 3.53 4.34 -7.12
C MET A 61 3.23 4.92 -8.50
N GLU A 62 3.47 4.15 -9.54
CA GLU A 62 3.09 4.45 -10.91
C GLU A 62 1.98 3.50 -11.35
N ARG A 63 0.88 4.05 -11.86
CA ARG A 63 -0.16 3.23 -12.47
C ARG A 63 0.32 2.72 -13.82
N LEU A 64 0.20 1.41 -14.03
CA LEU A 64 0.51 0.78 -15.30
C LEU A 64 -0.71 0.87 -16.24
N ASP A 65 -0.44 1.16 -17.50
CA ASP A 65 -1.47 1.16 -18.54
C ASP A 65 -2.15 -0.20 -18.63
N ARG A 66 -3.47 -0.17 -18.81
CA ARG A 66 -4.25 -1.36 -19.07
C ARG A 66 -4.36 -1.56 -20.57
N GLN A 67 -4.08 -2.76 -21.06
CA GLN A 67 -4.29 -3.09 -22.47
C GLN A 67 -5.78 -3.26 -22.79
N ALA A 68 -6.57 -3.74 -21.83
CA ALA A 68 -8.03 -3.86 -21.95
C ALA A 68 -8.76 -3.37 -20.68
N ARG A 69 -9.99 -2.87 -20.84
CA ARG A 69 -10.83 -2.41 -19.71
C ARG A 69 -11.16 -3.52 -18.70
N THR A 70 -11.11 -4.78 -19.12
CA THR A 70 -11.33 -5.97 -18.30
C THR A 70 -10.12 -6.33 -17.44
N GLU A 71 -8.94 -5.77 -17.72
CA GLU A 71 -7.76 -6.03 -16.91
C GLU A 71 -7.83 -5.31 -15.55
N PRO A 72 -7.30 -5.94 -14.50
CA PRO A 72 -7.15 -5.28 -13.21
C PRO A 72 -6.19 -4.08 -13.33
N ILE A 73 -6.45 -3.02 -12.55
CA ILE A 73 -5.48 -1.93 -12.39
C ILE A 73 -4.25 -2.53 -11.73
N ARG A 74 -3.10 -2.28 -12.35
CA ARG A 74 -1.79 -2.62 -11.80
C ARG A 74 -1.04 -1.33 -11.48
N PHE A 75 -0.28 -1.37 -10.41
CA PHE A 75 0.60 -0.31 -9.99
C PHE A 75 2.01 -0.88 -9.85
N ARG A 76 3.01 -0.08 -10.19
CA ARG A 76 4.42 -0.36 -9.97
C ARG A 76 4.93 0.55 -8.87
N ARG A 77 5.64 -0.04 -7.92
CA ARG A 77 6.37 0.63 -6.87
C ARG A 77 7.55 1.39 -7.45
N VAL A 78 7.67 2.67 -7.10
CA VAL A 78 8.85 3.48 -7.37
C VAL A 78 9.89 3.22 -6.29
N THR A 79 11.17 3.16 -6.66
CA THR A 79 12.28 3.05 -5.71
C THR A 79 12.34 4.32 -4.85
N HIS A 80 12.05 4.18 -3.55
CA HIS A 80 12.01 5.32 -2.63
C HIS A 80 12.30 4.87 -1.19
N PRO A 81 13.05 5.65 -0.37
CA PRO A 81 13.37 5.30 1.03
C PRO A 81 12.17 5.08 1.94
N PHE A 82 11.01 5.63 1.56
CA PHE A 82 9.74 5.44 2.25
C PHE A 82 9.42 3.97 2.55
N TRP A 83 9.75 3.05 1.63
CA TRP A 83 9.39 1.64 1.79
C TRP A 83 10.13 0.97 2.94
N GLU A 84 11.41 1.30 3.12
CA GLU A 84 12.20 0.81 4.24
C GLU A 84 11.70 1.39 5.56
N ALA A 85 11.46 2.70 5.60
CA ALA A 85 10.89 3.35 6.78
C ALA A 85 9.50 2.78 7.15
N ALA A 86 8.64 2.53 6.16
CA ALA A 86 7.33 1.93 6.38
C ALA A 86 7.44 0.49 6.90
N LEU A 87 8.40 -0.30 6.42
CA LEU A 87 8.70 -1.65 6.92
C LEU A 87 9.14 -1.63 8.38
N GLU A 88 10.04 -0.71 8.75
CA GLU A 88 10.49 -0.55 10.13
C GLU A 88 9.34 -0.13 11.06
N LEU A 89 8.57 0.88 10.67
CA LEU A 89 7.42 1.36 11.43
C LEU A 89 6.30 0.31 11.55
N ALA A 90 6.17 -0.57 10.57
CA ALA A 90 5.21 -1.66 10.62
C ALA A 90 5.59 -2.73 11.67
N ARG A 91 6.89 -2.96 11.87
CA ARG A 91 7.43 -4.03 12.75
C ARG A 91 7.82 -3.58 14.16
N ALA A 92 7.90 -2.27 14.39
CA ALA A 92 8.16 -1.67 15.69
C ALA A 92 7.09 -2.04 16.76
#